data_AF-A0A1N6J554-F1
#
_entry.id   AF-A0A1N6J554-F1
#
_cell.length_a   1.000
_cell.length_b   1.000
_cell.length_c   1.000
_cell.angle_alpha   90.00
_cell.angle_beta   90.00
_cell.angle_gamma   90.00
#
_symmetry.space_group_name_H-M   'P 1'
#
loop_
_entity.id
_entity.type
_entity.pdbx_description
1 polymer ?
#
loop_
_entity_poly.entity_id
_entity_poly.type
_entity_poly.pdbx_seq_one_letter_code
_entity_poly.pdbx_strand_id
1 'polypeptide(L)'
;MNKISQKSEKNLTLSNFKHQKGKYNTMKIFKTVSLIIFTATSMSISAQQYEPVILETKKGNENHNTSNKDEKVKYFMQFGIMSRNHDSFKEKYGVHVVYENCVITPFMSEKAKKNNQEVAQYLNKKYGESWKKDLEIIPYGL
;
A
#
# COMPACT_ATOMS: atom_id res chain seq x y z
N MET A 1 -36.49 -21.45 -67.43
CA MET A 1 -35.29 -20.96 -66.72
C MET A 1 -35.62 -20.69 -65.26
N ASN A 2 -35.37 -21.62 -64.32
CA ASN A 2 -35.55 -21.28 -62.89
C ASN A 2 -34.83 -22.17 -61.85
N LYS A 3 -34.06 -23.19 -62.26
CA LYS A 3 -33.33 -24.06 -61.30
C LYS A 3 -31.95 -23.52 -60.91
N ILE A 4 -31.31 -22.73 -61.78
CA ILE A 4 -29.93 -22.24 -61.57
C ILE A 4 -29.93 -21.05 -60.59
N SER A 5 -30.91 -20.13 -60.70
CA SER A 5 -31.05 -18.97 -59.80
C SER A 5 -31.33 -19.38 -58.36
N GLN A 6 -32.29 -20.30 -58.13
CA GLN A 6 -32.60 -20.79 -56.79
C GLN A 6 -31.46 -21.60 -56.14
N LYS A 7 -30.63 -22.30 -56.93
CA LYS A 7 -29.45 -23.01 -56.41
C LYS A 7 -28.36 -22.03 -55.97
N SER A 8 -28.16 -20.95 -56.71
CA SER A 8 -27.22 -19.87 -56.37
C SER A 8 -27.58 -19.19 -55.04
N GLU A 9 -28.85 -18.80 -54.86
CA GLU A 9 -29.32 -18.15 -53.63
C GLU A 9 -29.24 -19.06 -52.40
N LYS A 10 -29.56 -20.36 -52.55
CA LYS A 10 -29.42 -21.34 -51.45
C LYS A 10 -27.96 -21.56 -51.06
N ASN A 11 -27.03 -21.54 -52.01
CA ASN A 11 -25.60 -21.68 -51.71
C ASN A 11 -25.02 -20.43 -51.04
N LEU A 12 -25.45 -19.23 -51.46
CA LEU A 12 -25.03 -17.96 -50.87
C LEU A 12 -25.56 -17.79 -49.43
N THR A 13 -26.81 -18.20 -49.18
CA THR A 13 -27.39 -18.18 -47.83
C THR A 13 -26.73 -19.21 -46.91
N LEU A 14 -26.42 -20.41 -47.41
CA LEU A 14 -25.72 -21.43 -46.63
C LEU A 14 -24.26 -21.07 -46.31
N SER A 15 -23.54 -20.43 -47.25
CA SER A 15 -22.17 -19.94 -47.02
C SER A 15 -22.14 -18.81 -45.99
N ASN A 16 -23.11 -17.89 -46.04
CA ASN A 16 -23.24 -16.81 -45.07
C ASN A 16 -23.59 -17.35 -43.67
N PHE A 17 -24.46 -18.35 -43.57
CA PHE A 17 -24.79 -18.98 -42.29
C PHE A 17 -23.59 -19.73 -41.66
N LYS A 18 -22.81 -20.46 -42.47
CA LYS A 18 -21.57 -21.13 -42.01
C LYS A 18 -20.50 -20.12 -41.56
N HIS A 19 -20.33 -19.01 -42.28
CA HIS A 19 -19.38 -17.96 -41.93
C HIS A 19 -19.75 -17.24 -40.62
N GLN A 20 -21.04 -16.93 -40.42
CA GLN A 20 -21.56 -16.34 -39.18
C GLN A 20 -21.41 -17.29 -37.98
N LYS A 21 -21.67 -18.59 -38.17
CA LYS A 21 -21.49 -19.61 -37.12
C LYS A 21 -20.02 -19.79 -36.72
N GLY A 22 -19.10 -19.72 -37.68
CA GLY A 22 -17.65 -19.73 -37.42
C GLY A 22 -17.19 -18.52 -36.59
N LYS A 23 -17.67 -17.32 -36.93
CA LYS A 23 -17.37 -16.07 -36.19
C LYS A 23 -17.95 -16.07 -34.77
N TYR A 24 -19.16 -16.58 -34.57
CA TYR A 24 -19.78 -16.66 -33.23
C TYR A 24 -19.07 -17.66 -32.31
N ASN A 25 -18.60 -18.79 -32.86
CA ASN A 25 -17.84 -19.78 -32.09
C ASN A 25 -16.43 -19.29 -31.72
N THR A 26 -15.71 -18.61 -32.63
CA THR A 26 -14.40 -18.02 -32.29
C THR A 26 -14.54 -16.92 -31.24
N MET A 27 -15.57 -16.07 -31.31
CA MET A 27 -15.79 -15.00 -30.32
C MET A 27 -16.16 -15.55 -28.93
N LYS A 28 -16.83 -16.71 -28.83
CA LYS A 28 -17.07 -17.42 -27.56
C LYS A 28 -15.79 -18.01 -26.97
N ILE A 29 -14.94 -18.63 -27.79
CA ILE A 29 -13.68 -19.23 -27.33
C ILE A 29 -12.73 -18.16 -26.77
N PHE A 30 -12.60 -17.01 -27.44
CA PHE A 30 -11.79 -15.89 -26.95
C PHE A 30 -12.29 -15.30 -25.63
N LYS A 31 -13.62 -15.19 -25.43
CA LYS A 31 -14.18 -14.73 -24.15
C LYS A 31 -13.95 -15.71 -23.00
N THR A 32 -13.93 -17.01 -23.29
CA THR A 32 -13.75 -18.05 -22.27
C THR A 32 -12.27 -18.18 -21.85
N VAL A 33 -11.33 -18.00 -22.79
CA VAL A 33 -9.88 -18.00 -22.51
C VAL A 33 -9.45 -16.74 -21.75
N SER A 34 -10.05 -15.58 -22.02
CA SER A 34 -9.75 -14.32 -21.30
C SER A 34 -10.16 -14.36 -19.82
N LEU A 35 -11.21 -15.12 -19.47
CA LEU A 35 -11.71 -15.22 -18.09
C LEU A 35 -10.84 -16.10 -17.17
N ILE A 36 -10.03 -17.01 -17.72
CA ILE A 36 -9.22 -17.97 -16.94
C ILE A 36 -7.85 -17.38 -16.54
N ILE A 37 -7.36 -16.35 -17.23
CA ILE A 37 -6.04 -15.74 -16.94
C ILE A 37 -6.11 -14.79 -15.73
N PHE A 38 -7.29 -14.31 -15.35
CA PHE A 38 -7.43 -13.30 -14.29
C PHE A 38 -7.44 -13.85 -12.85
N THR A 39 -7.54 -15.17 -12.66
CA THR A 39 -7.67 -15.77 -11.31
C THR A 39 -6.39 -16.41 -10.77
N ALA A 40 -5.27 -16.36 -11.50
CA ALA A 40 -4.03 -17.01 -11.10
C ALA A 40 -2.90 -16.09 -10.61
N THR A 41 -3.13 -14.78 -10.45
CA THR A 41 -2.21 -13.94 -9.66
C THR A 41 -2.54 -14.09 -8.17
N SER A 42 -2.29 -15.29 -7.67
CA SER A 42 -2.22 -15.58 -6.26
C SER A 42 -1.20 -14.65 -5.60
N MET A 43 -1.65 -14.11 -4.47
CA MET A 43 -0.96 -13.20 -3.58
C MET A 43 0.50 -13.62 -3.34
N SER A 44 1.44 -12.93 -3.99
CA SER A 44 2.80 -12.84 -3.46
C SER A 44 2.79 -11.72 -2.42
N ILE A 45 2.34 -12.03 -1.20
CA ILE A 45 2.70 -11.18 -0.06
C ILE A 45 4.19 -11.42 0.14
N SER A 46 5.00 -10.53 -0.40
CA SER A 46 6.39 -10.42 0.03
C SER A 46 6.32 -10.06 1.51
N ALA A 47 6.57 -11.04 2.38
CA ALA A 47 6.96 -10.77 3.76
C ALA A 47 8.36 -10.13 3.68
N GLN A 48 8.40 -8.83 3.37
CA GLN A 48 9.60 -8.04 3.57
C GLN A 48 9.81 -8.06 5.09
N GLN A 49 10.78 -8.83 5.56
CA GLN A 49 11.34 -8.59 6.88
C GLN A 49 11.84 -7.15 6.84
N TYR A 50 11.06 -6.25 7.47
CA TYR A 50 11.44 -4.88 7.71
C TYR A 50 12.61 -4.90 8.69
N GLU A 51 13.82 -4.89 8.16
CA GLU A 51 14.92 -4.30 8.89
C GLU A 51 14.56 -2.83 9.13
N PRO A 52 14.70 -2.32 10.38
CA PRO A 52 14.52 -0.90 10.63
C PRO A 52 15.33 -0.10 9.62
N VAL A 53 14.73 0.94 9.05
CA VAL A 53 15.51 1.97 8.35
C VAL A 53 16.46 2.56 9.39
N ILE A 54 17.71 2.12 9.35
CA ILE A 54 18.81 2.79 10.03
C ILE A 54 18.96 4.10 9.27
N LEU A 55 18.48 5.19 9.88
CA LEU A 55 18.77 6.53 9.40
C LEU A 55 20.28 6.74 9.56
N GLU A 56 21.04 6.58 8.49
CA GLU A 56 22.29 7.32 8.38
C GLU A 56 21.92 8.80 8.32
N THR A 57 22.12 9.46 9.46
CA THR A 57 21.91 10.89 9.59
C THR A 57 22.80 11.61 8.58
N LYS A 58 22.19 12.23 7.56
CA LYS A 58 22.84 13.38 6.91
C LYS A 58 22.88 14.51 7.93
N LYS A 59 23.99 14.48 8.67
CA LYS A 59 24.59 15.44 9.59
C LYS A 59 24.27 16.89 9.21
N GLY A 60 23.17 17.42 9.76
CA GLY A 60 23.14 18.80 10.21
C GLY A 60 23.97 18.87 11.49
N ASN A 61 24.91 19.80 11.51
CA ASN A 61 25.95 19.96 12.51
C ASN A 61 25.39 20.18 13.93
N GLU A 62 25.37 19.15 14.76
CA GLU A 62 25.39 19.28 16.22
C GLU A 62 26.05 18.04 16.85
N ASN A 63 27.09 18.29 17.63
CA ASN A 63 27.90 17.27 18.28
C ASN A 63 27.15 16.71 19.51
N HIS A 64 26.79 15.43 19.47
CA HIS A 64 26.73 14.63 20.70
C HIS A 64 27.26 13.22 20.43
N ASN A 65 28.35 12.89 21.11
CA ASN A 65 29.01 11.59 21.07
C ASN A 65 28.22 10.56 21.90
N THR A 66 28.37 9.29 21.49
CA THR A 66 28.13 8.05 22.26
C THR A 66 26.65 7.74 22.54
N SER A 67 26.12 6.53 22.38
CA SER A 67 26.74 5.21 22.53
C SER A 67 25.88 4.10 21.89
N ASN A 68 26.55 3.12 21.26
CA ASN A 68 26.28 1.68 21.26
C ASN A 68 24.86 1.11 21.52
N LYS A 69 24.47 0.19 20.61
CA LYS A 69 23.53 -0.95 20.72
C LYS A 69 22.14 -0.81 20.11
N ASP A 70 21.80 -1.86 19.37
CA ASP A 70 20.59 -2.17 18.62
C ASP A 70 19.32 -2.26 19.48
N GLU A 71 18.95 -1.19 20.18
CA GLU A 71 17.61 -1.06 20.74
C GLU A 71 16.76 -0.27 19.75
N LYS A 72 15.82 -0.94 19.10
CA LYS A 72 14.92 -0.37 18.09
C LYS A 72 14.02 0.69 18.75
N VAL A 73 14.50 1.93 18.80
CA VAL A 73 13.81 3.07 19.39
C VAL A 73 12.46 3.27 18.68
N LYS A 74 11.38 3.32 19.46
CA LYS A 74 10.03 3.57 18.93
C LYS A 74 9.81 5.06 18.76
N TYR A 75 9.13 5.46 17.70
CA TYR A 75 8.86 6.87 17.45
C TYR A 75 7.52 7.08 16.75
N PHE A 76 6.84 8.17 17.06
CA PHE A 76 5.75 8.69 16.26
C PHE A 76 6.30 9.48 15.07
N MET A 77 5.74 9.24 13.89
CA MET A 77 5.97 10.05 12.69
C MET A 77 4.93 11.16 12.62
N GLN A 78 5.38 12.40 12.60
CA GLN A 78 4.52 13.57 12.44
C GLN A 78 4.98 14.37 11.22
N PHE A 79 4.05 14.92 10.46
CA PHE A 79 4.40 15.81 9.35
C PHE A 79 4.18 17.27 9.75
N GLY A 80 5.04 18.15 9.23
CA GLY A 80 4.94 19.59 9.41
C GLY A 80 6.04 20.16 10.31
N ILE A 81 5.82 21.41 10.72
CA ILE A 81 6.74 22.12 11.61
C ILE A 81 6.54 21.63 13.03
N MET A 82 7.64 21.40 13.75
CA MET A 82 7.60 21.07 15.16
C MET A 82 7.00 22.23 15.96
N SER A 83 5.81 22.02 16.51
CA SER A 83 5.09 23.03 17.29
C SER A 83 5.46 23.04 18.77
N ARG A 84 5.99 21.93 19.30
CA ARG A 84 6.35 21.72 20.71
C ARG A 84 7.54 20.77 20.84
N ASN A 85 8.29 20.91 21.94
CA ASN A 85 9.32 19.95 22.31
C ASN A 85 8.68 18.73 23.01
N HIS A 86 9.17 17.52 22.70
CA HIS A 86 8.70 16.23 23.22
C HIS A 86 9.75 15.50 24.06
N ASP A 87 10.80 16.20 24.52
CA ASP A 87 11.87 15.58 25.32
C ASP A 87 11.36 14.96 26.62
N SER A 88 10.39 15.61 27.29
CA SER A 88 9.74 15.06 28.49
C SER A 88 8.96 13.77 28.19
N PHE A 89 8.27 13.73 27.05
CA PHE A 89 7.57 12.53 26.59
C PHE A 89 8.56 11.40 26.28
N LYS A 90 9.67 11.72 25.59
CA LYS A 90 10.74 10.78 25.31
C LYS A 90 11.36 10.22 26.58
N GLU A 91 11.69 11.06 27.55
CA GLU A 91 12.27 10.64 28.82
C GLU A 91 11.32 9.71 29.59
N LYS A 92 10.03 10.05 29.62
CA LYS A 92 9.02 9.28 30.35
C LYS A 92 8.67 7.94 29.70
N TYR A 93 8.55 7.90 28.38
CA TYR A 93 8.02 6.75 27.64
C TYR A 93 9.05 5.97 26.84
N GLY A 94 10.25 6.52 26.63
CA GLY A 94 11.26 5.98 25.71
C GLY A 94 10.80 6.00 24.25
N VAL A 95 9.87 6.90 23.90
CA VAL A 95 9.29 7.02 22.55
C VAL A 95 9.55 8.43 22.02
N HIS A 96 10.12 8.54 20.84
CA HIS A 96 10.41 9.82 20.20
C HIS A 96 9.23 10.33 19.37
N VAL A 97 9.25 11.62 19.03
CA VAL A 97 8.43 12.19 17.95
C VAL A 97 9.38 12.70 16.88
N VAL A 98 9.26 12.17 15.67
CA VAL A 98 10.08 12.58 14.51
C VAL A 98 9.20 13.39 13.58
N TYR A 99 9.65 14.61 13.29
CA TYR A 99 8.98 15.50 12.35
C TYR A 99 9.57 15.37 10.95
N GLU A 100 8.71 15.05 10.00
CA GLU A 100 8.97 14.96 8.57
C GLU A 100 8.42 16.20 7.86
N ASN A 101 8.89 16.46 6.64
CA ASN A 101 8.45 17.61 5.85
C ASN A 101 6.94 17.57 5.49
N CYS A 102 6.37 18.72 5.13
CA CYS A 102 4.97 18.91 4.76
C CYS A 102 4.58 18.25 3.43
N VAL A 103 5.54 17.88 2.59
CA VAL A 103 5.25 17.21 1.30
C VAL A 103 5.05 15.72 1.56
N ILE A 104 3.77 15.33 1.67
CA ILE A 104 3.38 13.97 2.04
C ILE A 104 2.91 13.21 0.79
N THR A 105 3.58 12.09 0.49
CA THR A 105 3.10 11.15 -0.54
C THR A 105 2.12 10.13 0.07
N PRO A 106 1.26 9.49 -0.75
CA PRO A 106 0.37 8.43 -0.24
C PRO A 106 1.13 7.30 0.48
N PHE A 107 2.30 6.92 -0.02
CA PHE A 107 3.15 5.91 0.61
C PHE A 107 3.64 6.35 2.00
N MET A 108 4.09 7.60 2.13
CA MET A 108 4.55 8.15 3.42
C MET A 108 3.41 8.27 4.43
N SER A 109 2.24 8.68 3.98
CA SER A 109 1.01 8.73 4.79
C SER A 109 0.68 7.36 5.38
N GLU A 110 0.61 6.32 4.54
CA GLU A 110 0.30 4.96 4.97
C GLU A 110 1.39 4.39 5.89
N LYS A 111 2.67 4.69 5.62
CA LYS A 111 3.79 4.29 6.50
C LYS A 111 3.66 4.93 7.88
N ALA A 112 3.43 6.24 7.95
CA ALA A 112 3.29 6.96 9.21
C ALA A 112 2.09 6.47 10.01
N LYS A 113 0.95 6.26 9.35
CA LYS A 113 -0.26 5.72 9.98
C LYS A 113 -0.02 4.36 10.62
N LYS A 114 0.55 3.40 9.87
CA LYS A 114 0.84 2.05 10.38
C LYS A 114 1.82 2.09 11.56
N ASN A 115 2.92 2.83 11.41
CA ASN A 115 3.91 3.01 12.48
C ASN A 115 3.27 3.60 13.75
N ASN A 116 2.50 4.68 13.61
CA ASN A 116 1.90 5.36 14.76
C ASN A 116 0.86 4.48 15.46
N GLN A 117 0.11 3.68 14.72
CA GLN A 117 -0.81 2.68 15.29
C GLN A 117 -0.06 1.62 16.11
N GLU A 118 1.07 1.12 15.63
CA GLU A 118 1.90 0.15 16.37
C GLU A 118 2.47 0.76 17.67
N VAL A 119 2.96 1.99 17.60
CA VAL A 119 3.48 2.71 18.78
C VAL A 119 2.38 2.99 19.79
N ALA A 120 1.19 3.42 19.34
CA ALA A 120 0.04 3.64 20.20
C ALA A 120 -0.42 2.35 20.87
N GLN A 121 -0.44 1.22 20.16
CA GLN A 121 -0.76 -0.09 20.74
C GLN A 121 0.26 -0.49 21.81
N TYR A 122 1.56 -0.28 21.56
CA TYR A 122 2.61 -0.51 22.55
C TYR A 122 2.40 0.34 23.81
N LEU A 123 2.15 1.64 23.65
CA LEU A 123 1.93 2.54 24.78
C LEU A 123 0.64 2.20 25.53
N ASN A 124 -0.45 1.89 24.83
CA ASN A 124 -1.70 1.44 25.44
C ASN A 124 -1.51 0.17 26.27
N LYS A 125 -0.75 -0.80 25.75
CA LYS A 125 -0.46 -2.06 26.46
C LYS A 125 0.35 -1.83 27.73
N LYS A 126 1.28 -0.87 27.74
CA LYS A 126 2.22 -0.66 28.84
C LYS A 126 1.76 0.38 29.86
N TYR A 127 1.04 1.41 29.41
CA TYR A 127 0.71 2.61 30.20
C TYR A 127 -0.78 2.99 30.15
N GLY A 128 -1.63 2.19 29.49
CA GLY A 128 -3.02 2.56 29.20
C GLY A 128 -3.09 3.79 28.30
N GLU A 129 -4.18 4.56 28.36
CA GLU A 129 -4.34 5.75 27.51
C GLU A 129 -3.75 7.05 28.09
N SER A 130 -3.05 6.96 29.24
CA SER A 130 -2.51 8.12 29.95
C SER A 130 -1.53 8.95 29.11
N TRP A 131 -0.72 8.28 28.28
CA TRP A 131 0.29 8.90 27.42
C TRP A 131 -0.28 9.90 26.41
N LYS A 132 -1.58 9.78 26.04
CA LYS A 132 -2.21 10.70 25.09
C LYS A 132 -2.24 12.13 25.61
N LYS A 133 -2.42 12.30 26.92
CA LYS A 133 -2.42 13.63 27.57
C LYS A 133 -1.01 14.21 27.64
N ASP A 134 -0.03 13.36 27.91
CA ASP A 134 1.37 13.76 28.09
C ASP A 134 2.09 14.05 26.77
N LEU A 135 1.61 13.49 25.66
CA LEU A 135 2.17 13.76 24.33
C LEU A 135 1.75 15.14 23.80
N GLU A 136 0.61 15.67 24.27
CA GLU A 136 0.07 16.99 23.91
C GLU A 136 -0.16 17.25 22.40
N ILE A 137 0.00 16.23 21.56
CA ILE A 137 -0.34 16.21 20.14
C ILE A 137 -1.07 14.92 19.81
N ILE A 138 -1.86 14.94 18.73
CA ILE A 138 -2.43 13.73 18.14
C ILE A 138 -1.49 13.31 17.00
N PRO A 139 -0.77 12.18 17.12
CA PRO A 139 0.08 11.70 16.05
C PRO A 139 -0.71 11.44 14.77
N TYR A 140 -0.07 11.67 13.62
CA TYR A 140 -0.67 11.43 12.33
C TYR A 140 -1.30 10.03 12.21
N GLY A 141 -2.57 9.96 11.79
CA GLY A 141 -3.26 8.70 11.53
C GLY A 141 -3.79 7.96 12.76
N LEU A 142 -3.80 8.60 13.94
CA LEU A 142 -4.47 8.14 15.15
C LEU A 142 -5.78 8.89 15.43
#